data_AF-A0A1D6NEG7-F1
#
_entry.id   AF-A0A1D6NEG7-F1
#
_cell.length_a   1.000
_cell.length_b   1.000
_cell.length_c   1.000
_cell.angle_alpha   90.00
_cell.angle_beta   90.00
_cell.angle_gamma   90.00
#
_symmetry.space_group_name_H-M   'P 1'
#
loop_
_entity.id
_entity.type
_entity.pdbx_description
1 polymer ?
#
loop_
_entity_poly.entity_id
_entity_poly.type
_entity_poly.pdbx_seq_one_letter_code
_entity_poly.pdbx_strand_id
1 'polypeptide(L)'
;MIMSYDYRFFSSYLHYGLLAARAEVLKSGNGNGYNNCMLEGYQGQYKYGSETFEASASPSGASYSKCKNDVVKSLKVDEACTHLKCSFGGIWNGGGGAGQKKLFVASFFFDMADEENGSHATKRGTYDENLVNGQIAQQLTGTHLVAIFL
;
A
#
# COMPACT_ATOMS: atom_id res chain seq x y z
N MET A 1 28.41 24.02 -22.14
CA MET A 1 26.98 24.37 -21.99
C MET A 1 26.37 23.33 -21.06
N ILE A 2 26.22 23.67 -19.78
CA ILE A 2 25.62 22.78 -18.77
C ILE A 2 24.11 22.97 -18.90
N MET A 3 23.43 22.08 -19.62
CA MET A 3 21.98 22.06 -19.64
C MET A 3 21.51 21.35 -18.37
N SER A 4 21.34 22.10 -17.29
CA SER A 4 20.71 21.61 -16.06
C SER A 4 19.20 21.49 -16.28
N TYR A 5 18.78 20.35 -16.82
CA TYR A 5 17.37 19.97 -16.84
C TYR A 5 17.00 19.34 -15.49
N ASP A 6 16.08 19.97 -14.77
CA ASP A 6 15.56 19.45 -13.50
C ASP A 6 14.56 18.32 -13.81
N TYR A 7 15.04 17.07 -13.82
CA TYR A 7 14.22 15.90 -14.10
C TYR A 7 13.56 15.41 -12.80
N ARG A 8 12.28 15.74 -12.64
CA ARG A 8 11.47 15.24 -11.51
C ARG A 8 10.51 14.16 -12.00
N PHE A 9 10.64 12.96 -11.44
CA PHE A 9 9.67 11.89 -11.68
C PHE A 9 8.43 12.12 -10.82
N PHE A 10 7.25 12.06 -11.45
CA PHE A 10 5.96 12.08 -10.78
C PHE A 10 5.10 10.94 -11.32
N SER A 11 4.39 10.27 -10.43
CA SER A 11 3.41 9.25 -10.78
C SER A 11 2.23 9.34 -9.82
N SER A 12 1.03 9.08 -10.33
CA SER A 12 -0.19 9.01 -9.55
C SER A 12 -0.89 7.68 -9.82
N TYR A 13 -1.15 6.92 -8.76
CA TYR A 13 -1.74 5.59 -8.84
C TYR A 13 -3.23 5.70 -8.52
N LEU A 14 -4.05 5.93 -9.55
CA LEU A 14 -5.50 5.92 -9.39
C LEU A 14 -5.96 4.54 -8.88
N HIS A 15 -6.95 4.53 -8.00
CA HIS A 15 -7.44 3.35 -7.25
C HIS A 15 -6.59 2.88 -6.07
N TYR A 16 -5.45 3.53 -5.79
CA TYR A 16 -4.55 3.11 -4.69
C TYR A 16 -4.37 4.17 -3.59
N GLY A 17 -5.25 5.18 -3.55
CA GLY A 17 -5.41 6.01 -2.35
C GLY A 17 -6.18 5.25 -1.26
N LEU A 18 -6.06 5.64 0.01
CA LEU A 18 -6.63 4.95 1.20
C LEU A 18 -7.98 4.25 0.95
N LEU A 19 -9.02 5.04 0.65
CA LEU A 19 -10.38 4.52 0.51
C LEU A 19 -10.56 3.67 -0.75
N ALA A 20 -9.83 4.01 -1.82
CA ALA A 20 -9.89 3.30 -3.08
C ALA A 20 -9.17 1.94 -2.99
N ALA A 21 -8.02 1.89 -2.30
CA ALA A 21 -7.23 0.69 -2.12
C ALA A 21 -8.03 -0.38 -1.35
N ARG A 22 -8.84 0.02 -0.36
CA ARG A 22 -9.77 -0.89 0.34
C ARG A 22 -10.73 -1.57 -0.63
N ALA A 23 -11.29 -0.83 -1.59
CA ALA A 23 -12.16 -1.43 -2.61
C ALA A 23 -11.41 -2.43 -3.50
N GLU A 24 -10.19 -2.10 -3.95
CA GLU A 24 -9.38 -3.01 -4.78
C GLU A 24 -8.99 -4.30 -4.05
N VAL A 25 -8.68 -4.22 -2.75
CA VAL A 25 -8.39 -5.40 -1.92
C VAL A 25 -9.63 -6.26 -1.71
N LEU A 26 -10.78 -5.63 -1.41
CA LEU A 26 -12.02 -6.38 -1.25
C LEU A 26 -12.39 -7.10 -2.56
N LYS A 27 -12.18 -6.43 -3.70
CA LYS A 27 -12.38 -7.01 -5.03
C LYS A 27 -11.42 -8.16 -5.34
N SER A 28 -10.15 -8.10 -4.90
CA SER A 28 -9.15 -9.14 -5.19
C SER A 28 -9.29 -10.39 -4.31
N GLY A 29 -9.70 -10.21 -3.05
CA GLY A 29 -9.75 -11.24 -2.01
C GLY A 29 -11.08 -11.98 -1.87
N ASN A 30 -12.17 -11.49 -2.47
CA ASN A 30 -13.53 -12.04 -2.26
C ASN A 30 -13.88 -13.27 -3.13
N GLY A 31 -12.90 -14.12 -3.47
CA GLY A 31 -13.15 -15.30 -4.32
C GLY A 31 -14.11 -16.33 -3.70
N ASN A 32 -14.27 -16.31 -2.36
CA ASN A 32 -15.07 -17.27 -1.59
C ASN A 32 -16.26 -16.62 -0.84
N GLY A 33 -16.61 -15.36 -1.16
CA GLY A 33 -17.69 -14.63 -0.47
C GLY A 33 -17.30 -14.06 0.90
N TYR A 34 -16.01 -14.10 1.25
CA TYR A 34 -15.43 -13.47 2.43
C TYR A 34 -14.05 -12.90 2.09
N ASN A 35 -13.54 -12.02 2.96
CA ASN A 35 -12.23 -11.40 2.81
C ASN A 35 -11.33 -11.70 4.02
N ASN A 36 -10.04 -11.95 3.77
CA ASN A 36 -9.08 -12.33 4.81
C ASN A 36 -8.53 -11.14 5.60
N CYS A 37 -8.86 -9.92 5.21
CA CYS A 37 -8.47 -8.68 5.88
C CYS A 37 -9.54 -8.17 6.86
N MET A 38 -10.75 -8.72 6.81
CA MET A 38 -11.85 -8.28 7.67
C MET A 38 -11.77 -8.96 9.04
N LEU A 39 -11.90 -8.15 10.09
CA LEU A 39 -11.84 -8.59 11.49
C LEU A 39 -12.92 -9.63 11.80
N GLU A 40 -12.60 -10.57 12.69
CA GLU A 40 -13.49 -11.66 13.05
C GLU A 40 -14.90 -11.17 13.45
N GLY A 41 -15.92 -11.86 12.93
CA GLY A 41 -17.33 -11.55 13.21
C GLY A 41 -17.89 -10.35 12.43
N TYR A 42 -17.06 -9.56 11.74
CA TYR A 42 -17.57 -8.45 10.93
C TYR A 42 -18.28 -8.98 9.69
N GLN A 43 -19.50 -8.51 9.45
CA GLN A 43 -20.34 -8.83 8.30
C GLN A 43 -20.96 -7.55 7.78
N GLY A 44 -20.72 -7.21 6.53
CA GLY A 44 -21.21 -5.96 5.98
C GLY A 44 -20.66 -5.65 4.61
N GLN A 45 -20.90 -4.41 4.18
CA GLN A 45 -20.55 -3.94 2.86
C GLN A 45 -19.75 -2.64 2.97
N TYR A 46 -18.81 -2.47 2.04
CA TYR A 46 -18.03 -1.26 1.87
C TYR A 46 -18.48 -0.53 0.61
N LYS A 47 -18.90 0.72 0.74
CA LYS A 47 -19.32 1.54 -0.40
C LYS A 47 -18.19 2.49 -0.80
N TYR A 48 -17.79 2.46 -2.06
CA TYR A 48 -16.81 3.38 -2.60
C TYR A 48 -17.25 3.85 -3.99
N GLY A 49 -17.44 5.17 -4.13
CA GLY A 49 -18.07 5.73 -5.33
C GLY A 49 -19.51 5.23 -5.51
N SER A 50 -19.80 4.70 -6.70
CA SER A 50 -21.08 4.08 -7.04
C SER A 50 -21.12 2.56 -6.81
N GLU A 51 -20.00 1.96 -6.40
CA GLU A 51 -19.87 0.51 -6.21
C GLU A 51 -19.96 0.12 -4.72
N THR A 52 -20.45 -1.10 -4.50
CA THR A 52 -20.57 -1.70 -3.18
C THR A 52 -19.83 -3.05 -3.18
N PHE A 53 -18.99 -3.26 -2.18
CA PHE A 53 -18.11 -4.41 -2.05
C PHE A 53 -18.49 -5.20 -0.80
N GLU A 54 -18.65 -6.52 -0.92
CA GLU A 54 -18.81 -7.37 0.26
C GLU A 54 -17.54 -7.30 1.11
N ALA A 55 -17.73 -7.03 2.39
CA ALA A 55 -16.66 -6.81 3.35
C ALA A 55 -16.85 -7.75 4.55
N SER A 56 -17.17 -9.01 4.31
CA SER A 56 -17.41 -9.99 5.37
C SER A 56 -16.15 -10.75 5.76
N ALA A 57 -16.01 -11.02 7.05
CA ALA A 57 -14.89 -11.78 7.60
C ALA A 57 -14.90 -13.24 7.14
N SER A 58 -13.70 -13.77 6.93
CA SER A 58 -13.50 -15.22 6.82
C SER A 58 -14.04 -15.94 8.08
N PRO A 59 -14.49 -17.21 7.98
CA PRO A 59 -14.90 -17.97 9.15
C PRO A 59 -13.80 -18.09 10.23
N SER A 60 -12.52 -18.00 9.83
CA SER A 60 -11.37 -17.99 10.75
C SER A 60 -10.95 -16.58 11.19
N GLY A 61 -11.74 -15.55 10.87
CA GLY A 61 -11.36 -14.15 11.07
C GLY A 61 -10.24 -13.67 10.14
N ALA A 62 -9.72 -12.48 10.44
CA ALA A 62 -8.62 -11.87 9.71
C ALA A 62 -7.33 -12.69 9.82
N SER A 63 -6.55 -12.73 8.74
CA SER A 63 -5.25 -13.40 8.71
C SER A 63 -4.26 -12.54 7.96
N TYR A 64 -3.20 -12.08 8.66
CA TYR A 64 -2.19 -11.21 8.07
C TYR A 64 -1.62 -11.79 6.77
N SER A 65 -1.17 -13.04 6.78
CA SER A 65 -0.53 -13.68 5.60
C SER A 65 -1.47 -13.81 4.41
N LYS A 66 -2.74 -14.15 4.63
CA LYS A 66 -3.75 -14.27 3.57
C LYS A 66 -4.19 -12.90 3.06
N CYS A 67 -4.46 -11.97 3.96
CA CYS A 67 -4.79 -10.59 3.63
C CYS A 67 -3.69 -9.92 2.80
N LYS A 68 -2.44 -10.07 3.23
CA LYS A 68 -1.25 -9.66 2.48
C LYS A 68 -1.24 -10.21 1.06
N ASN A 69 -1.60 -11.48 0.85
CA ASN A 69 -1.65 -12.04 -0.50
C ASN A 69 -2.77 -11.40 -1.33
N ASP A 70 -3.93 -11.13 -0.73
CA ASP A 70 -5.03 -10.40 -1.39
C ASP A 70 -4.61 -8.97 -1.78
N VAL A 71 -3.85 -8.27 -0.92
CA VAL A 71 -3.24 -6.96 -1.21
C VAL A 71 -2.22 -7.03 -2.35
N VAL A 72 -1.30 -7.99 -2.31
CA VAL A 72 -0.30 -8.16 -3.38
C VAL A 72 -0.97 -8.46 -4.72
N LYS A 73 -2.05 -9.24 -4.69
CA LYS A 73 -2.87 -9.52 -5.86
C LYS A 73 -3.59 -8.26 -6.37
N SER A 74 -4.15 -7.42 -5.48
CA SER A 74 -4.82 -6.18 -5.90
C SER A 74 -3.85 -5.17 -6.52
N LEU A 75 -2.59 -5.18 -6.09
CA LEU A 75 -1.51 -4.38 -6.66
C LEU A 75 -1.15 -4.79 -8.11
N LYS A 76 -1.48 -6.01 -8.56
CA LYS A 76 -1.07 -6.52 -9.89
C LYS A 76 0.44 -6.44 -10.08
N VAL A 77 1.20 -6.97 -9.11
CA VAL A 77 2.67 -6.97 -9.15
C VAL A 77 3.23 -7.79 -10.32
N ASP A 78 2.48 -8.77 -10.80
CA ASP A 78 2.84 -9.65 -11.92
C ASP A 78 2.44 -9.09 -13.30
N GLU A 79 1.86 -7.88 -13.34
CA GLU A 79 1.48 -7.22 -14.60
C GLU A 79 2.72 -6.99 -15.49
N ALA A 80 2.57 -7.21 -16.80
CA ALA A 80 3.68 -7.10 -17.74
C ALA A 80 4.29 -5.68 -17.72
N CYS A 81 5.62 -5.61 -17.52
CA CYS A 81 6.36 -4.36 -17.56
C CYS A 81 6.87 -4.09 -18.98
N THR A 82 6.38 -3.03 -19.61
CA THR A 82 6.84 -2.58 -20.94
C THR A 82 8.06 -1.64 -20.87
N HIS A 83 8.56 -1.39 -19.67
CA HIS A 83 9.71 -0.54 -19.38
C HIS A 83 10.87 -1.35 -18.77
N LEU A 84 12.03 -0.71 -18.52
CA LEU A 84 13.19 -1.39 -17.94
C LEU A 84 12.91 -2.01 -16.55
N LYS A 85 12.20 -1.27 -15.70
CA LYS A 85 11.79 -1.69 -14.35
C LYS A 85 10.48 -1.01 -13.97
N CYS A 86 9.51 -1.79 -13.51
CA CYS A 86 8.22 -1.27 -13.08
C CYS A 86 8.04 -1.39 -11.56
N SER A 87 7.06 -0.67 -11.06
CA SER A 87 6.53 -0.78 -9.70
C SER A 87 5.50 -1.90 -9.67
N PHE A 88 4.21 -1.56 -9.71
CA PHE A 88 3.10 -2.51 -9.83
C PHE A 88 2.15 -2.04 -10.93
N GLY A 89 1.30 -2.93 -11.44
CA GLY A 89 0.40 -2.62 -12.56
C GLY A 89 1.13 -2.18 -13.83
N GLY A 90 2.37 -2.64 -14.04
CA GLY A 90 3.18 -2.31 -15.21
C GLY A 90 3.71 -0.86 -15.26
N ILE A 91 3.58 -0.08 -14.18
CA ILE A 91 3.95 1.34 -14.16
C ILE A 91 5.46 1.50 -13.94
N TRP A 92 6.14 2.21 -14.83
CA TRP A 92 7.58 2.52 -14.71
C TRP A 92 7.93 3.13 -13.34
N ASN A 93 9.00 2.67 -12.71
CA ASN A 93 9.39 3.14 -11.37
C ASN A 93 10.24 4.43 -11.35
N GLY A 94 10.42 5.06 -12.52
CA GLY A 94 11.22 6.29 -12.65
C GLY A 94 12.74 6.07 -12.59
N GLY A 95 13.23 4.82 -12.62
CA GLY A 95 14.66 4.50 -12.68
C GLY A 95 15.41 4.53 -11.34
N GLY A 96 14.75 4.93 -10.25
CA GLY A 96 15.35 4.94 -8.91
C GLY A 96 16.47 5.98 -8.74
N GLY A 97 17.49 5.64 -7.95
CA GLY A 97 18.69 6.45 -7.77
C GLY A 97 18.75 7.22 -6.45
N ALA A 98 19.77 8.08 -6.30
CA ALA A 98 20.07 8.76 -5.04
C ALA A 98 18.93 9.67 -4.54
N GLY A 99 18.13 10.23 -5.46
CA GLY A 99 16.98 11.08 -5.14
C GLY A 99 15.83 10.34 -4.42
N GLN A 100 15.81 9.01 -4.44
CA GLN A 100 14.80 8.19 -3.76
C GLN A 100 15.34 7.53 -2.47
N LYS A 101 16.59 7.80 -2.06
CA LYS A 101 17.19 7.21 -0.84
C LYS A 101 16.65 7.80 0.45
N LYS A 102 16.20 9.05 0.41
CA LYS A 102 15.57 9.76 1.53
C LYS A 102 14.21 10.25 1.05
N LEU A 103 13.15 9.67 1.58
CA LEU A 103 11.78 9.97 1.19
C LEU A 103 11.06 10.63 2.35
N PHE A 104 10.28 11.66 2.04
CA PHE A 104 9.26 12.18 2.94
C PHE A 104 7.94 11.52 2.54
N VAL A 105 7.29 10.84 3.48
CA VAL A 105 6.02 10.14 3.27
C VAL A 105 4.95 10.87 4.06
N ALA A 106 3.86 11.25 3.39
CA ALA A 106 2.89 12.23 3.89
C ALA A 106 1.45 11.68 3.96
N SER A 107 0.53 12.47 4.50
CA SER A 107 -0.91 12.20 4.55
C SER A 107 -1.22 10.92 5.34
N PHE A 108 -2.01 10.00 4.79
CA PHE A 108 -2.45 8.78 5.49
C PHE A 108 -1.32 7.95 6.10
N PHE A 109 -0.13 7.96 5.49
CA PHE A 109 1.03 7.27 6.07
C PHE A 109 1.45 7.84 7.42
N PHE A 110 1.29 9.15 7.61
CA PHE A 110 1.50 9.81 8.89
C PHE A 110 0.35 9.51 9.85
N ASP A 111 -0.90 9.65 9.38
CA ASP A 111 -2.09 9.47 10.22
C ASP A 111 -2.13 8.05 10.84
N MET A 112 -1.91 7.00 10.03
CA MET A 112 -1.84 5.62 10.54
C MET A 112 -0.70 5.40 11.54
N ALA A 113 0.47 5.97 11.26
CA ALA A 113 1.62 5.83 12.14
C ALA A 113 1.40 6.53 13.49
N ASP A 114 0.61 7.60 13.54
CA ASP A 114 0.25 8.28 14.79
C ASP A 114 -0.86 7.53 15.55
N GLU A 115 -1.90 7.08 14.83
CA GLU A 115 -3.04 6.35 15.40
C GLU A 115 -2.63 5.00 16.01
N GLU A 116 -1.75 4.23 15.35
CA GLU A 116 -1.28 2.94 15.86
C GLU A 116 -0.26 3.06 16.99
N ASN A 117 0.53 4.14 17.03
CA ASN A 117 1.59 4.32 18.02
C ASN A 117 1.16 5.08 19.29
N GLY A 118 -0.11 5.43 19.43
CA GLY A 118 -0.67 6.04 20.64
C GLY A 118 0.24 7.10 21.26
N SER A 119 0.17 8.34 20.77
CA SER A 119 0.85 9.51 21.36
C SER A 119 2.40 9.51 21.32
N HIS A 120 3.05 8.64 20.54
CA HIS A 120 4.52 8.64 20.34
C HIS A 120 5.02 9.06 18.95
N ALA A 121 4.18 9.60 18.06
CA ALA A 121 4.68 10.32 16.88
C ALA A 121 5.32 11.65 17.32
N THR A 122 6.61 11.61 17.64
CA THR A 122 7.36 12.84 17.96
C THR A 122 7.28 13.77 16.73
N LYS A 123 6.93 15.04 16.97
CA LYS A 123 6.53 16.09 16.00
C LYS A 123 7.55 16.48 14.91
N ARG A 124 8.12 15.52 14.20
CA ARG A 124 8.92 15.76 13.00
C ARG A 124 8.98 14.44 12.23
N GLY A 125 8.46 14.44 11.00
CA GLY A 125 8.38 13.27 10.10
C GLY A 125 9.75 12.72 9.67
N THR A 126 10.53 12.27 10.64
CA THR A 126 11.81 11.58 10.51
C THR A 126 11.68 10.28 11.29
N TYR A 127 11.48 9.19 10.56
CA TYR A 127 11.34 7.85 11.13
C TYR A 127 12.72 7.24 11.40
N ASP A 128 12.90 6.64 12.58
CA ASP A 128 14.06 5.83 12.97
C ASP A 128 14.03 4.50 12.20
N GLU A 129 15.17 4.06 11.66
CA GLU A 129 15.28 2.82 10.87
C GLU A 129 14.76 1.59 11.63
N ASN A 130 14.78 1.63 12.96
CA ASN A 130 14.39 0.50 13.81
C ASN A 130 12.88 0.48 14.15
N LEU A 131 12.19 1.63 14.12
CA LEU A 131 10.72 1.68 14.23
C LEU A 131 10.07 1.23 12.92
N VAL A 132 10.71 1.57 11.80
CA VAL A 132 10.41 1.01 10.49
C VAL A 132 10.67 -0.49 10.48
N ASN A 133 11.70 -1.00 11.15
CA ASN A 133 11.95 -2.45 11.17
C ASN A 133 11.05 -3.29 12.10
N GLY A 134 10.30 -2.70 13.03
CA GLY A 134 9.43 -3.44 13.97
C GLY A 134 7.98 -3.66 13.50
N GLN A 135 7.40 -2.67 12.82
CA GLN A 135 6.03 -2.72 12.30
C GLN A 135 5.92 -2.39 10.80
N ILE A 136 7.00 -1.91 10.16
CA ILE A 136 7.06 -1.64 8.71
C ILE A 136 7.93 -2.70 7.98
N ALA A 137 8.79 -3.46 8.68
CA ALA A 137 9.55 -4.58 8.10
C ALA A 137 8.86 -5.92 8.31
N GLN A 138 7.72 -6.07 7.66
CA GLN A 138 7.48 -7.33 7.00
C GLN A 138 6.59 -7.13 5.78
N GLN A 139 7.04 -6.37 4.76
CA GLN A 139 7.02 -6.86 3.38
C GLN A 139 7.50 -5.83 2.35
N LEU A 140 8.73 -6.05 1.88
CA LEU A 140 9.09 -6.44 0.52
C LEU A 140 10.61 -6.34 0.46
N THR A 141 11.28 -7.45 0.76
CA THR A 141 12.72 -7.57 0.54
C THR A 141 12.98 -7.37 -0.95
N GLY A 142 13.57 -6.23 -1.31
CA GLY A 142 14.06 -5.95 -2.66
C GLY A 142 13.16 -5.01 -3.47
N THR A 143 13.64 -3.77 -3.64
CA THR A 143 13.35 -2.86 -4.77
C THR A 143 11.95 -2.28 -4.99
N HIS A 144 10.94 -2.59 -4.18
CA HIS A 144 9.60 -2.01 -4.32
C HIS A 144 9.12 -1.41 -3.00
N LEU A 145 9.33 -0.11 -2.82
CA LEU A 145 8.68 0.64 -1.73
C LEU A 145 7.29 1.06 -2.23
N VAL A 146 6.28 0.27 -1.87
CA VAL A 146 4.88 0.61 -2.04
C VAL A 146 4.21 0.27 -0.72
N ALA A 147 3.98 1.30 0.09
CA ALA A 147 3.22 1.16 1.31
C ALA A 147 1.74 1.21 0.94
N ILE A 148 1.08 0.06 0.99
CA ILE A 148 -0.38 -0.04 1.08
C ILE A 148 -0.62 -0.92 2.31
N PHE A 149 -1.00 -0.28 3.42
CA PHE A 149 -1.47 -0.97 4.61
C PHE A 149 -2.98 -0.71 4.73
N LEU A 150 -3.72 -1.78 5.01
CA LEU A 150 -5.16 -1.82 5.19
C LEU A 150 -5.56 -1.39 6.59
#